data_AF-G0AAY8-F1
#
_entry.id   AF-G0AAY8-F1
#
_cell.length_a   1.000
_cell.length_b   1.000
_cell.length_c   1.000
_cell.angle_alpha   90.00
_cell.angle_beta   90.00
_cell.angle_gamma   90.00
#
_symmetry.space_group_name_H-M   'P 1'
#
loop_
_entity.id
_entity.type
_entity.pdbx_description
1 polymer ?
#
loop_
_entity_poly.entity_id
_entity_poly.type
_entity_poly.pdbx_seq_one_letter_code
_entity_poly.pdbx_strand_id
1 'polypeptide(L)'
;MNKNATVLVIGLFISSHGFTQGVMPSTGNYISEGGWGNLSIRQKNPEGIVFEIHAFGANAHSCQLEGEIRNGRATLESSEKEKPCLIDFQPSSRGVNVVPQTPQECREYCGMRASFDGLYLKPVRGCEDKDRQATEDKFKHLYDSQKYQDARLTIEALLNSCSTTLHRYELGAIRNDLAITQYHLGNFSGCLNTLEPYAEDAAMTTNEALKDYPPADAEAYSGILDSARTNIKLCRRKLRK
;
A
#
# COMPACT_ATOMS: atom_id res chain seq x y z
N MET A 1 62.49 -49.22 31.29
CA MET A 1 61.39 -49.76 30.47
C MET A 1 60.09 -49.13 30.98
N ASN A 2 59.62 -48.05 30.34
CA ASN A 2 58.43 -48.00 29.46
C ASN A 2 57.12 -48.19 30.26
N LYS A 3 56.09 -47.31 30.27
CA LYS A 3 55.58 -46.37 29.27
C LYS A 3 54.74 -45.25 29.93
N ASN A 4 54.76 -44.06 29.34
CA ASN A 4 53.81 -42.97 29.57
C ASN A 4 52.44 -43.32 28.95
N ALA A 5 51.35 -43.03 29.66
CA ALA A 5 49.99 -43.09 29.12
C ALA A 5 49.44 -41.67 28.97
N THR A 6 49.44 -41.18 27.73
CA THR A 6 48.78 -39.94 27.32
C THR A 6 47.28 -40.22 27.15
N VAL A 7 46.44 -39.57 27.96
CA VAL A 7 44.98 -39.60 27.79
C VAL A 7 44.59 -38.56 26.74
N LEU A 8 44.03 -39.02 25.63
CA LEU A 8 43.50 -38.20 24.55
C LEU A 8 42.04 -37.83 24.86
N VAL A 9 41.75 -36.55 25.11
CA VAL A 9 40.39 -36.03 25.25
C VAL A 9 39.84 -35.72 23.85
N ILE A 10 38.89 -36.52 23.39
CA ILE A 10 38.15 -36.25 22.14
C ILE A 10 36.95 -35.37 22.50
N GLY A 11 37.06 -34.07 22.22
CA GLY A 11 35.93 -33.14 22.30
C GLY A 11 35.03 -33.30 21.08
N LEU A 12 33.81 -33.83 21.26
CA LEU A 12 32.76 -33.73 20.26
C LEU A 12 32.26 -32.27 20.21
N PHE A 13 32.65 -31.53 19.18
CA PHE A 13 31.97 -30.30 18.80
C PHE A 13 30.68 -30.65 18.06
N ILE A 14 29.55 -30.62 18.78
CA ILE A 14 28.23 -30.67 18.16
C ILE A 14 27.98 -29.30 17.55
N SER A 15 28.17 -29.18 16.23
CA SER A 15 27.76 -28.00 15.46
C SER A 15 26.24 -27.96 15.37
N SER A 16 25.59 -27.36 16.37
CA SER A 16 24.18 -27.02 16.31
C SER A 16 23.98 -25.96 15.21
N HIS A 17 23.52 -26.41 14.04
CA HIS A 17 22.97 -25.54 13.02
C HIS A 17 21.67 -24.97 13.60
N GLY A 18 21.75 -23.80 14.22
CA GLY A 18 20.57 -23.06 14.64
C GLY A 18 19.77 -22.70 13.39
N PHE A 19 18.64 -23.38 13.18
CA PHE A 19 17.61 -22.85 12.32
C PHE A 19 17.12 -21.55 12.97
N THR A 20 17.44 -20.40 12.38
CA THR A 20 16.79 -19.14 12.73
C THR A 20 15.29 -19.34 12.54
N GLN A 21 14.56 -19.45 13.65
CA GLN A 21 13.11 -19.44 13.62
C GLN A 21 12.67 -18.04 13.19
N GLY A 22 12.00 -17.93 12.04
CA GLY A 22 11.42 -16.67 11.59
C GLY A 22 10.37 -16.19 12.60
N VAL A 23 10.45 -14.92 12.98
CA VAL A 23 9.48 -14.30 13.88
C VAL A 23 8.13 -14.26 13.18
N MET A 24 7.10 -14.77 13.84
CA MET A 24 5.74 -14.76 13.29
C MET A 24 5.19 -13.33 13.23
N PRO A 25 4.58 -12.90 12.10
CA PRO A 25 3.88 -11.64 12.05
C PRO A 25 2.63 -11.67 12.94
N SER A 26 2.26 -10.51 13.48
CA SER A 26 0.99 -10.37 14.21
C SER A 26 -0.20 -10.53 13.27
N THR A 27 -1.33 -10.97 13.81
CA THR A 27 -2.60 -10.93 13.09
C THR A 27 -3.08 -9.49 12.92
N GLY A 28 -3.77 -9.21 11.82
CA GLY A 28 -4.33 -7.90 11.52
C GLY A 28 -4.48 -7.67 10.03
N ASN A 29 -5.05 -6.52 9.69
CA ASN A 29 -5.06 -6.01 8.32
C ASN A 29 -3.92 -5.00 8.17
N TYR A 30 -3.29 -5.02 7.00
CA TYR A 30 -2.16 -4.20 6.64
C TYR A 30 -2.37 -3.67 5.21
N ILE A 31 -1.83 -2.49 4.94
CA ILE A 31 -1.96 -1.80 3.64
C ILE A 31 -0.56 -1.46 3.15
N SER A 32 -0.26 -1.72 1.88
CA SER A 32 1.03 -1.38 1.31
C SER A 32 1.30 0.13 1.36
N GLU A 33 2.58 0.50 1.41
CA GLU A 33 2.95 1.91 1.20
C GLU A 33 2.46 2.37 -0.19
N GLY A 34 1.70 3.46 -0.22
CA GLY A 34 1.03 3.94 -1.43
C GLY A 34 -0.27 3.20 -1.78
N GLY A 35 -0.82 2.39 -0.87
CA GLY A 35 -2.20 1.89 -0.95
C GLY A 35 -2.53 0.97 -2.12
N TRP A 36 -1.52 0.40 -2.78
CA TRP A 36 -1.71 -0.47 -3.95
C TRP A 36 -2.05 -1.92 -3.59
N GLY A 37 -1.92 -2.34 -2.33
CA GLY A 37 -2.23 -3.69 -1.91
C GLY A 37 -2.64 -3.80 -0.45
N ASN A 38 -3.35 -4.89 -0.15
CA ASN A 38 -3.84 -5.26 1.16
C ASN A 38 -3.27 -6.63 1.56
N LEU A 39 -2.90 -6.75 2.83
CA LEU A 39 -2.49 -8.01 3.46
C LEU A 39 -3.38 -8.23 4.69
N SER A 40 -4.11 -9.34 4.72
CA SER A 40 -4.85 -9.79 5.90
C SER A 40 -4.13 -10.99 6.50
N ILE A 41 -3.81 -10.93 7.79
CA ILE A 41 -3.25 -12.04 8.55
C ILE A 41 -4.25 -12.41 9.65
N ARG A 42 -4.75 -13.65 9.62
CA ARG A 42 -5.81 -14.13 10.51
C ARG A 42 -5.37 -15.36 11.27
N GLN A 43 -5.86 -15.51 12.50
CA GLN A 43 -5.66 -16.76 13.23
C GLN A 43 -6.45 -17.88 12.56
N LYS A 44 -5.81 -19.03 12.30
CA LYS A 44 -6.50 -20.25 11.83
C LYS A 44 -6.82 -21.19 12.99
N ASN A 45 -5.83 -21.47 13.84
CA ASN A 45 -5.91 -22.28 15.05
C ASN A 45 -4.84 -21.79 16.04
N PRO A 46 -4.74 -22.28 17.29
CA PRO A 46 -3.78 -21.76 18.28
C PRO A 46 -2.31 -21.74 17.85
N GLU A 47 -1.92 -22.54 16.86
CA GLU A 47 -0.53 -22.70 16.41
C GLU A 47 -0.27 -22.12 15.00
N GLY A 48 -1.31 -21.65 14.31
CA GLY A 48 -1.24 -21.32 12.89
C GLY A 48 -2.00 -20.05 12.53
N ILE A 49 -1.38 -19.25 11.66
CA ILE A 49 -2.00 -18.09 11.02
C ILE A 49 -2.05 -18.30 9.51
N VAL A 50 -3.07 -17.72 8.89
CA VAL A 50 -3.23 -17.67 7.44
C VAL A 50 -3.08 -16.23 6.98
N PHE A 51 -2.69 -16.07 5.73
CA PHE A 51 -2.62 -14.78 5.08
C PHE A 51 -3.43 -14.77 3.78
N GLU A 52 -3.80 -13.57 3.38
CA GLU A 52 -4.40 -13.25 2.10
C GLU A 52 -3.80 -11.93 1.63
N ILE A 53 -3.29 -11.88 0.40
CA ILE A 53 -2.82 -10.67 -0.25
C ILE A 53 -3.62 -10.43 -1.52
N HIS A 54 -4.10 -9.20 -1.64
CA HIS A 54 -4.58 -8.64 -2.89
C HIS A 54 -3.77 -7.41 -3.22
N ALA A 55 -3.19 -7.36 -4.42
CA ALA A 55 -2.36 -6.23 -4.84
C ALA A 55 -2.71 -5.81 -6.26
N PHE A 56 -2.63 -4.52 -6.53
CA PHE A 56 -2.82 -3.93 -7.85
C PHE A 56 -1.49 -3.45 -8.39
N GLY A 57 -1.26 -3.78 -9.65
CA GLY A 57 -0.16 -3.28 -10.45
C GLY A 57 -0.64 -2.36 -11.56
N ALA A 58 0.29 -1.98 -12.42
CA ALA A 58 0.01 -1.11 -13.54
C ALA A 58 -0.93 -1.80 -14.54
N ASN A 59 -1.67 -1.01 -15.30
CA ASN A 59 -2.59 -1.46 -16.34
C ASN A 59 -3.64 -2.48 -15.86
N ALA A 60 -4.19 -2.28 -14.66
CA ALA A 60 -5.20 -3.14 -14.05
C ALA A 60 -4.79 -4.61 -13.87
N HIS A 61 -3.49 -4.92 -13.87
CA HIS A 61 -3.02 -6.22 -13.42
C HIS A 61 -3.12 -6.31 -11.90
N SER A 62 -3.34 -7.52 -11.38
CA SER A 62 -3.41 -7.75 -9.95
C SER A 62 -2.64 -9.01 -9.55
N CYS A 63 -2.36 -9.12 -8.26
CA CYS A 63 -1.97 -10.36 -7.62
C CYS A 63 -3.05 -10.80 -6.64
N GLN A 64 -3.27 -12.11 -6.56
CA GLN A 64 -4.10 -12.71 -5.53
C GLN A 64 -3.46 -14.00 -5.04
N LEU A 65 -3.12 -14.04 -3.75
CA LEU A 65 -2.49 -15.20 -3.13
C LEU A 65 -2.92 -15.32 -1.67
N GLU A 66 -3.10 -16.55 -1.23
CA GLU A 66 -3.45 -16.88 0.15
C GLU A 66 -2.71 -18.15 0.56
N GLY A 67 -2.55 -18.35 1.87
CA GLY A 67 -1.89 -19.53 2.38
C GLY A 67 -1.67 -19.50 3.87
N GLU A 68 -0.88 -20.44 4.36
CA GLU A 68 -0.46 -20.50 5.76
C GLU A 68 0.92 -19.89 5.95
N ILE A 69 1.10 -19.13 7.04
CA ILE A 69 2.42 -18.71 7.49
C ILE A 69 2.86 -19.67 8.60
N ARG A 70 4.03 -20.29 8.42
CA ARG A 70 4.70 -21.13 9.42
C ARG A 70 6.11 -20.62 9.63
N ASN A 71 6.48 -20.33 10.87
CA ASN A 71 7.79 -19.77 11.22
C ASN A 71 8.19 -18.54 10.38
N GLY A 72 7.23 -17.64 10.14
CA GLY A 72 7.44 -16.42 9.34
C GLY A 72 7.52 -16.64 7.82
N ARG A 73 7.19 -17.83 7.30
CA ARG A 73 7.28 -18.17 5.87
C ARG A 73 6.00 -18.81 5.36
N ALA A 74 5.66 -18.54 4.10
CA ALA A 74 4.70 -19.34 3.34
C ALA A 74 5.39 -20.11 2.21
N THR A 75 4.82 -21.28 1.92
CA THR A 75 5.17 -22.11 0.77
C THR A 75 3.89 -22.37 0.01
N LEU A 76 3.79 -21.80 -1.19
CA LEU A 76 2.68 -21.99 -2.10
C LEU A 76 3.11 -22.89 -3.25
N GLU A 77 2.17 -23.63 -3.83
CA GLU A 77 2.44 -24.44 -5.00
C GLU A 77 2.77 -23.55 -6.21
N SER A 78 3.47 -24.09 -7.19
CA SER A 78 3.62 -23.48 -8.51
C SER A 78 3.34 -24.54 -9.57
N SER A 79 3.29 -24.12 -10.83
CA SER A 79 3.16 -25.02 -11.98
C SER A 79 4.29 -26.05 -12.06
N GLU A 80 5.46 -25.73 -11.50
CA GLU A 80 6.59 -26.64 -11.36
C GLU A 80 6.60 -27.29 -9.97
N LYS A 81 6.18 -28.57 -9.89
CA LYS A 81 5.97 -29.31 -8.63
C LYS A 81 7.13 -29.29 -7.63
N GLU A 82 8.36 -29.12 -8.09
CA GLU A 82 9.57 -29.09 -7.24
C GLU A 82 10.11 -27.68 -6.97
N LYS A 83 9.43 -26.64 -7.47
CA LYS A 83 9.81 -25.23 -7.32
C LYS A 83 8.63 -24.44 -6.76
N PRO A 84 8.37 -24.51 -5.44
CA PRO A 84 7.26 -23.76 -4.85
C PRO A 84 7.54 -22.26 -4.86
N CYS A 85 6.48 -21.46 -4.79
CA CYS A 85 6.60 -20.05 -4.41
C CYS A 85 6.86 -19.95 -2.90
N LEU A 86 8.05 -19.48 -2.54
CA LEU A 86 8.50 -19.24 -1.17
C LEU A 86 8.40 -17.75 -0.85
N ILE A 87 7.75 -17.42 0.27
CA ILE A 87 7.52 -16.03 0.69
C ILE A 87 7.93 -15.88 2.15
N ASP A 88 8.80 -14.91 2.43
CA ASP A 88 9.16 -14.52 3.79
C ASP A 88 8.29 -13.33 4.24
N PHE A 89 7.74 -13.44 5.44
CA PHE A 89 7.03 -12.37 6.14
C PHE A 89 7.94 -11.87 7.25
N GLN A 90 8.48 -10.67 7.08
CA GLN A 90 9.44 -10.08 8.00
C GLN A 90 8.74 -9.01 8.84
N PRO A 91 8.39 -9.29 10.12
CA PRO A 91 7.73 -8.32 10.96
C PRO A 91 8.67 -7.15 11.28
N SER A 92 8.10 -5.95 11.38
CA SER A 92 8.79 -4.73 11.78
C SER A 92 7.91 -3.93 12.75
N SER A 93 8.46 -2.86 13.31
CA SER A 93 7.69 -1.94 14.17
C SER A 93 6.54 -1.24 13.43
N ARG A 94 6.61 -1.13 12.10
CA ARG A 94 5.63 -0.41 11.27
C ARG A 94 4.61 -1.33 10.59
N GLY A 95 4.90 -2.63 10.49
CA GLY A 95 4.12 -3.55 9.67
C GLY A 95 4.89 -4.81 9.30
N VAL A 96 4.58 -5.41 8.16
CA VAL A 96 5.19 -6.66 7.67
C VAL A 96 5.80 -6.41 6.29
N ASN A 97 7.10 -6.67 6.15
CA ASN A 97 7.74 -6.67 4.84
C ASN A 97 7.60 -8.06 4.20
N VAL A 98 6.95 -8.13 3.05
CA VAL A 98 6.67 -9.36 2.32
C VAL A 98 7.70 -9.53 1.21
N VAL A 99 8.44 -10.64 1.23
CA VAL A 99 9.59 -10.85 0.34
C VAL A 99 9.52 -12.22 -0.34
N PRO A 100 9.25 -12.29 -1.66
CA PRO A 100 9.34 -13.54 -2.40
C PRO A 100 10.81 -13.99 -2.48
N GLN A 101 11.08 -15.19 -1.97
CA GLN A 101 12.40 -15.83 -2.05
C GLN A 101 12.61 -16.54 -3.39
N THR A 102 11.52 -16.87 -4.08
CA THR A 102 11.51 -17.47 -5.41
C THR A 102 10.62 -16.63 -6.34
N PRO A 103 11.09 -15.43 -6.77
CA PRO A 103 10.26 -14.48 -7.48
C PRO A 103 9.70 -15.02 -8.80
N GLN A 104 10.36 -16.00 -9.42
CA GLN A 104 9.88 -16.58 -10.68
C GLN A 104 8.62 -17.41 -10.50
N GLU A 105 8.64 -18.31 -9.51
CA GLU A 105 7.54 -19.18 -9.15
C GLU A 105 6.38 -18.35 -8.59
N CYS A 106 6.69 -17.31 -7.82
CA CYS A 106 5.68 -16.43 -7.24
C CYS A 106 4.96 -15.53 -8.27
N ARG A 107 5.53 -15.32 -9.47
CA ARG A 107 4.87 -14.54 -10.53
C ARG A 107 3.58 -15.19 -11.04
N GLU A 108 3.39 -16.49 -10.84
CA GLU A 108 2.17 -17.19 -11.26
C GLU A 108 0.91 -16.68 -10.56
N TYR A 109 1.07 -16.06 -9.38
CA TYR A 109 -0.02 -15.45 -8.61
C TYR A 109 -0.33 -14.00 -9.03
N CYS A 110 0.35 -13.48 -10.05
CA CYS A 110 0.27 -12.10 -10.49
C CYS A 110 0.06 -11.98 -11.99
N GLY A 111 -0.70 -10.97 -12.40
CA GLY A 111 -0.66 -10.47 -13.76
C GLY A 111 0.71 -9.86 -14.10
N MET A 112 1.03 -9.81 -15.40
CA MET A 112 2.32 -9.37 -15.97
C MET A 112 2.92 -8.07 -15.42
N ARG A 113 2.10 -7.16 -14.90
CA ARG A 113 2.51 -5.84 -14.40
C ARG A 113 2.16 -5.61 -12.93
N ALA A 114 1.91 -6.68 -12.19
CA ALA A 114 1.65 -6.63 -10.76
C ALA A 114 2.72 -7.39 -9.99
N SER A 115 2.97 -6.92 -8.78
CA SER A 115 3.75 -7.62 -7.77
C SER A 115 3.09 -7.44 -6.40
N PHE A 116 3.46 -8.28 -5.45
CA PHE A 116 2.93 -8.27 -4.08
C PHE A 116 4.01 -8.00 -3.04
N ASP A 117 5.27 -7.87 -3.46
CA ASP A 117 6.40 -7.67 -2.56
C ASP A 117 6.47 -6.23 -2.08
N GLY A 118 6.87 -6.05 -0.83
CA GLY A 118 7.03 -4.73 -0.22
C GLY A 118 6.53 -4.64 1.21
N LEU A 119 6.53 -3.42 1.73
CA LEU A 119 6.12 -3.14 3.10
C LEU A 119 4.62 -2.91 3.20
N TYR A 120 3.95 -3.76 3.97
CA TYR A 120 2.56 -3.61 4.38
C TYR A 120 2.48 -3.01 5.77
N LEU A 121 2.05 -1.77 5.85
CA LEU A 121 1.94 -0.99 7.06
C LEU A 121 0.68 -1.37 7.83
N LYS A 122 0.77 -1.36 9.16
CA LYS A 122 -0.44 -1.38 9.99
C LYS A 122 -1.16 -0.04 9.79
N PRO A 123 -2.44 -0.03 9.35
CA PRO A 123 -3.13 1.21 9.09
C PRO A 123 -3.25 2.01 10.38
N VAL A 124 -3.03 3.32 10.28
CA VAL A 124 -3.38 4.26 11.35
C VAL A 124 -4.89 4.15 11.58
N ARG A 125 -5.33 4.31 12.82
CA ARG A 125 -6.77 4.27 13.16
C ARG A 125 -7.55 5.25 12.28
N GLY A 126 -8.58 4.76 11.58
CA GLY A 126 -9.37 5.54 10.63
C GLY A 126 -8.87 5.47 9.18
N CYS A 127 -7.78 4.74 8.91
CA CYS A 127 -7.23 4.53 7.57
C CYS A 127 -7.47 3.14 7.00
N GLU A 128 -8.29 2.29 7.65
CA GLU A 128 -8.80 1.08 7.00
C GLU A 128 -9.78 1.45 5.88
N ASP A 129 -9.87 0.66 4.81
CA ASP A 129 -10.70 0.96 3.63
C ASP A 129 -12.14 1.37 3.99
N LYS A 130 -12.77 0.65 4.93
CA LYS A 130 -14.13 0.95 5.42
C LYS A 130 -14.24 2.32 6.11
N ASP A 131 -13.21 2.71 6.85
CA ASP A 131 -13.19 3.95 7.62
C ASP A 131 -12.95 5.15 6.69
N ARG A 132 -12.10 4.95 5.67
CA ARG A 132 -11.86 5.94 4.61
C ARG A 132 -13.12 6.18 3.80
N GLN A 133 -13.78 5.11 3.33
CA GLN A 133 -15.06 5.21 2.62
C GLN A 133 -16.12 5.94 3.46
N ALA A 134 -16.27 5.58 4.74
CA ALA A 134 -17.23 6.27 5.62
C ALA A 134 -16.90 7.77 5.80
N THR A 135 -15.61 8.12 5.78
CA THR A 135 -15.15 9.52 5.87
C THR A 135 -15.42 10.29 4.59
N GLU A 136 -15.22 9.68 3.43
CA GLU A 136 -15.55 10.25 2.11
C GLU A 136 -17.06 10.43 1.94
N ASP A 137 -17.87 9.45 2.33
CA ASP A 137 -19.34 9.55 2.30
C ASP A 137 -19.83 10.70 3.20
N LYS A 138 -19.24 10.82 4.39
CA LYS A 138 -19.51 11.94 5.30
C LYS A 138 -19.08 13.28 4.71
N PHE A 139 -17.90 13.35 4.11
CA PHE A 139 -17.42 14.54 3.41
C PHE A 139 -18.43 14.96 2.33
N LYS A 140 -18.83 14.02 1.48
CA LYS A 140 -19.78 14.26 0.39
C LYS A 140 -21.10 14.81 0.91
N HIS A 141 -21.67 14.19 1.95
CA HIS A 141 -22.90 14.69 2.57
C HIS A 141 -22.76 16.12 3.11
N LEU A 142 -21.65 16.43 3.78
CA LEU A 142 -21.37 17.78 4.29
C LEU A 142 -21.20 18.80 3.17
N TYR A 143 -20.46 18.42 2.11
CA TYR A 143 -20.22 19.25 0.94
C TYR A 143 -21.51 19.56 0.19
N ASP A 144 -22.33 18.54 -0.09
CA ASP A 144 -23.62 18.68 -0.78
C ASP A 144 -24.61 19.53 0.04
N SER A 145 -24.48 19.48 1.37
CA SER A 145 -25.23 20.35 2.30
C SER A 145 -24.63 21.76 2.46
N GLN A 146 -23.62 22.11 1.67
CA GLN A 146 -22.88 23.39 1.72
C GLN A 146 -22.22 23.69 3.08
N LYS A 147 -22.01 22.68 3.92
CA LYS A 147 -21.28 22.78 5.19
C LYS A 147 -19.77 22.71 4.94
N TYR A 148 -19.27 23.63 4.12
CA TYR A 148 -17.91 23.55 3.57
C TYR A 148 -16.81 23.55 4.63
N GLN A 149 -17.02 24.22 5.77
CA GLN A 149 -16.04 24.20 6.85
C GLN A 149 -15.91 22.80 7.48
N ASP A 150 -17.03 22.13 7.75
CA ASP A 150 -17.05 20.78 8.31
C ASP A 150 -16.56 19.75 7.28
N ALA A 151 -16.93 19.94 6.00
CA ALA A 151 -16.44 19.13 4.90
C ALA A 151 -14.91 19.22 4.80
N ARG A 152 -14.34 20.43 4.82
CA ARG A 152 -12.89 20.66 4.80
C ARG A 152 -12.19 19.92 5.94
N LEU A 153 -12.65 20.11 7.18
CA LEU A 153 -12.04 19.46 8.35
C LEU A 153 -12.10 17.94 8.26
N THR A 154 -13.19 17.39 7.72
CA THR A 154 -13.37 15.94 7.55
C THR A 154 -12.36 15.37 6.55
N ILE A 155 -12.25 15.94 5.36
CA ILE A 155 -11.39 15.42 4.29
C ILE A 155 -9.91 15.72 4.52
N GLU A 156 -9.60 16.86 5.15
CA GLU A 156 -8.22 17.23 5.52
C GLU A 156 -7.65 16.30 6.61
N ALA A 157 -8.48 15.88 7.57
CA ALA A 157 -8.07 14.91 8.58
C ALA A 157 -7.74 13.54 7.97
N LEU A 158 -8.51 13.09 6.98
CA LEU A 158 -8.26 11.86 6.23
C LEU A 158 -6.92 11.94 5.49
N LEU A 159 -6.71 13.02 4.72
CA LEU A 159 -5.49 13.25 3.96
C LEU A 159 -4.24 13.24 4.87
N ASN A 160 -4.31 13.96 5.98
CA ASN A 160 -3.18 14.08 6.92
C ASN A 160 -2.85 12.74 7.60
N SER A 161 -3.85 11.92 7.91
CA SER A 161 -3.66 10.69 8.68
C SER A 161 -3.30 9.49 7.80
N CYS A 162 -3.80 9.46 6.56
CA CYS A 162 -3.79 8.27 5.72
C CYS A 162 -2.91 8.36 4.46
N SER A 163 -2.33 9.53 4.14
CA SER A 163 -1.59 9.74 2.89
C SER A 163 -0.56 8.67 2.54
N THR A 164 0.13 8.06 3.51
CA THR A 164 1.11 7.00 3.27
C THR A 164 0.50 5.69 2.79
N THR A 165 -0.79 5.44 3.05
CA THR A 165 -1.50 4.20 2.68
C THR A 165 -2.65 4.45 1.70
N LEU A 166 -2.79 5.69 1.18
CA LEU A 166 -3.78 6.01 0.15
C LEU A 166 -3.23 5.62 -1.22
N HIS A 167 -4.08 4.99 -2.04
CA HIS A 167 -3.74 4.76 -3.44
C HIS A 167 -3.58 6.10 -4.17
N ARG A 168 -2.67 6.17 -5.15
CA ARG A 168 -2.41 7.41 -5.91
C ARG A 168 -3.67 8.05 -6.51
N TYR A 169 -4.67 7.23 -6.88
CA TYR A 169 -5.93 7.71 -7.43
C TYR A 169 -6.86 8.27 -6.35
N GLU A 170 -6.99 7.58 -5.22
CA GLU A 170 -7.74 8.03 -4.04
C GLU A 170 -7.15 9.34 -3.49
N LEU A 171 -5.82 9.40 -3.37
CA LEU A 171 -5.09 10.60 -2.95
C LEU A 171 -5.38 11.81 -3.87
N GLY A 172 -5.49 11.58 -5.18
CA GLY A 172 -5.82 12.62 -6.15
C GLY A 172 -7.27 13.09 -6.07
N ALA A 173 -8.21 12.17 -5.85
CA ALA A 173 -9.61 12.52 -5.60
C ALA A 173 -9.76 13.37 -4.33
N ILE A 174 -9.19 12.90 -3.22
CA ILE A 174 -9.21 13.58 -1.91
C ILE A 174 -8.62 14.99 -1.99
N ARG A 175 -7.50 15.17 -2.71
CA ARG A 175 -6.91 16.50 -2.92
C ARG A 175 -7.80 17.42 -3.75
N ASN A 176 -8.47 16.90 -4.77
CA ASN A 176 -9.43 17.68 -5.55
C ASN A 176 -10.65 18.11 -4.73
N ASP A 177 -11.18 17.19 -3.91
CA ASP A 177 -12.29 17.44 -3.00
C ASP A 177 -11.94 18.49 -1.92
N LEU A 178 -10.74 18.40 -1.36
CA LEU A 178 -10.23 19.42 -0.44
C LEU A 178 -10.07 20.77 -1.14
N ALA A 179 -9.52 20.80 -2.34
CA ALA A 179 -9.24 22.04 -3.07
C ALA A 179 -10.51 22.79 -3.49
N ILE A 180 -11.53 22.09 -4.03
CA ILE A 180 -12.80 22.73 -4.36
C ILE A 180 -13.54 23.22 -3.11
N THR A 181 -13.44 22.49 -2.00
CA THR A 181 -13.99 22.93 -0.71
C THR A 181 -13.27 24.19 -0.21
N GLN A 182 -11.95 24.25 -0.30
CA GLN A 182 -11.16 25.44 0.02
C GLN A 182 -11.53 26.63 -0.88
N TYR A 183 -11.82 26.41 -2.16
CA TYR A 183 -12.36 27.43 -3.06
C TYR A 183 -13.68 28.01 -2.57
N HIS A 184 -14.64 27.16 -2.16
CA HIS A 184 -15.93 27.61 -1.62
C HIS A 184 -15.81 28.41 -0.32
N LEU A 185 -14.76 28.16 0.46
CA LEU A 185 -14.42 28.92 1.67
C LEU A 185 -13.62 30.20 1.40
N GLY A 186 -13.30 30.51 0.14
CA GLY A 186 -12.47 31.66 -0.22
C GLY A 186 -10.97 31.47 0.03
N ASN A 187 -10.53 30.27 0.41
CA ASN A 187 -9.12 29.95 0.62
C ASN A 187 -8.44 29.54 -0.71
N PHE A 188 -8.27 30.51 -1.61
CA PHE A 188 -7.75 30.25 -2.96
C PHE A 188 -6.27 29.85 -2.97
N SER A 189 -5.45 30.41 -2.07
CA SER A 189 -4.04 30.02 -1.94
C SER A 189 -3.92 28.59 -1.41
N GLY A 190 -4.74 28.22 -0.41
CA GLY A 190 -4.82 26.84 0.08
C GLY A 190 -5.24 25.86 -1.01
N CYS A 191 -6.26 26.21 -1.80
CA CYS A 191 -6.68 25.42 -2.96
C CYS A 191 -5.53 25.13 -3.93
N LEU A 192 -4.71 26.14 -4.28
CA LEU A 192 -3.58 25.94 -5.17
C LEU A 192 -2.46 25.12 -4.53
N ASN A 193 -2.20 25.31 -3.24
CA ASN A 193 -1.20 24.52 -2.52
C ASN A 193 -1.61 23.03 -2.44
N THR A 194 -2.89 22.74 -2.21
CA THR A 194 -3.42 21.37 -2.18
C THR A 194 -3.23 20.65 -3.53
N LEU A 195 -3.31 21.38 -4.64
CA LEU A 195 -3.21 20.85 -6.01
C LEU A 195 -1.82 21.00 -6.63
N GLU A 196 -0.83 21.51 -5.89
CA GLU A 196 0.54 21.68 -6.39
C GLU A 196 1.12 20.40 -7.02
N PRO A 197 0.91 19.19 -6.45
CA PRO A 197 1.42 17.95 -7.05
C PRO A 197 0.86 17.61 -8.44
N TYR A 198 -0.23 18.26 -8.85
CA TYR A 198 -0.87 18.07 -10.17
C TYR A 198 -0.64 19.26 -11.11
N ALA A 199 0.07 20.29 -10.67
CA ALA A 199 0.14 21.56 -11.40
C ALA A 199 0.88 21.44 -12.74
N GLU A 200 1.92 20.62 -12.81
CA GLU A 200 2.68 20.35 -14.03
C GLU A 200 1.82 19.62 -15.06
N ASP A 201 1.27 18.46 -14.72
CA ASP A 201 0.38 17.69 -15.59
C ASP A 201 -0.85 18.53 -16.01
N ALA A 202 -1.40 19.32 -15.10
CA ALA A 202 -2.56 20.17 -15.38
C ALA A 202 -2.25 21.30 -16.37
N ALA A 203 -0.98 21.67 -16.54
CA ALA A 203 -0.55 22.66 -17.53
C ALA A 203 -0.34 22.06 -18.92
N MET A 204 -0.20 20.73 -19.03
CA MET A 204 -0.04 20.01 -20.30
C MET A 204 -1.40 19.66 -20.92
N THR A 205 -1.40 19.26 -22.19
CA THR A 205 -2.55 18.57 -22.78
C THR A 205 -2.73 17.18 -22.16
N THR A 206 -3.94 16.61 -22.22
CA THR A 206 -4.19 15.24 -21.70
C THR A 206 -3.27 14.21 -22.36
N ASN A 207 -3.06 14.30 -23.67
CA ASN A 207 -2.19 13.36 -24.38
C ASN A 207 -0.73 13.45 -23.91
N GLU A 208 -0.22 14.65 -23.64
CA GLU A 208 1.15 14.84 -23.15
C GLU A 208 1.32 14.31 -21.72
N ALA A 209 0.38 14.64 -20.82
CA ALA A 209 0.43 14.23 -19.42
C ALA A 209 0.29 12.70 -19.25
N LEU A 210 -0.43 12.04 -20.15
CA LEU A 210 -0.73 10.60 -20.07
C LEU A 210 0.10 9.74 -21.04
N LYS A 211 1.04 10.32 -21.80
CA LYS A 211 1.72 9.64 -22.92
C LYS A 211 2.41 8.33 -22.51
N ASP A 212 2.94 8.27 -21.28
CA ASP A 212 3.71 7.14 -20.75
C ASP A 212 2.87 6.25 -19.81
N TYR A 213 1.59 6.58 -19.62
CA TYR A 213 0.71 5.81 -18.77
C TYR A 213 0.18 4.58 -19.52
N PRO A 214 0.12 3.41 -18.88
CA PRO A 214 -0.65 2.30 -19.41
C PRO A 214 -2.13 2.67 -19.55
N PRO A 215 -2.87 2.09 -20.52
CA PRO A 215 -4.24 2.50 -20.82
C PRO A 215 -5.18 2.61 -19.61
N ALA A 216 -5.22 1.59 -18.74
CA ALA A 216 -6.12 1.62 -17.58
C ALA A 216 -5.70 2.68 -16.53
N ASP A 217 -4.40 2.93 -16.40
CA ASP A 217 -3.87 3.96 -15.49
C ASP A 217 -4.13 5.36 -16.04
N ALA A 218 -4.01 5.53 -17.36
CA ALA A 218 -4.35 6.77 -18.05
C ALA A 218 -5.83 7.11 -17.87
N GLU A 219 -6.71 6.14 -18.04
CA GLU A 219 -8.15 6.29 -17.82
C GLU A 219 -8.44 6.71 -16.37
N ALA A 220 -7.92 5.98 -15.38
CA ALA A 220 -8.12 6.28 -13.97
C ALA A 220 -7.57 7.66 -13.57
N TYR A 221 -6.41 8.05 -14.10
CA TYR A 221 -5.78 9.33 -13.77
C TYR A 221 -6.43 10.53 -14.49
N SER A 222 -7.04 10.32 -15.67
CA SER A 222 -7.63 11.39 -16.48
C SER A 222 -8.68 12.23 -15.73
N GLY A 223 -9.58 11.58 -14.99
CA GLY A 223 -10.63 12.27 -14.22
C GLY A 223 -10.09 13.12 -13.07
N ILE A 224 -9.00 12.66 -12.43
CA ILE A 224 -8.29 13.41 -11.39
C ILE A 224 -7.66 14.66 -12.00
N LEU A 225 -7.02 14.50 -13.16
CA LEU A 225 -6.35 15.58 -13.86
C LEU A 225 -7.33 16.66 -14.36
N ASP A 226 -8.48 16.26 -14.89
CA ASP A 226 -9.51 17.19 -15.34
C ASP A 226 -10.14 17.98 -14.18
N SER A 227 -10.33 17.32 -13.04
CA SER A 227 -10.74 17.98 -11.80
C SER A 227 -9.70 18.99 -11.33
N ALA A 228 -8.41 18.61 -11.35
CA ALA A 228 -7.31 19.48 -10.92
C ALA A 228 -7.21 20.72 -11.81
N ARG A 229 -7.28 20.55 -13.14
CA ARG A 229 -7.31 21.67 -14.10
C ARG A 229 -8.44 22.65 -13.82
N THR A 230 -9.64 22.12 -13.59
CA THR A 230 -10.82 22.93 -13.29
C THR A 230 -10.61 23.73 -12.00
N ASN A 231 -10.21 23.07 -10.93
CA ASN A 231 -10.04 23.68 -9.61
C ASN A 231 -8.89 24.70 -9.60
N ILE A 232 -7.73 24.38 -10.20
CA ILE A 232 -6.60 25.31 -10.36
C ILE A 232 -7.04 26.57 -11.10
N LYS A 233 -7.80 26.44 -12.19
CA LYS A 233 -8.31 27.59 -12.96
C LYS A 233 -9.27 28.45 -12.12
N LEU A 234 -10.17 27.83 -11.37
CA LEU A 234 -11.11 28.53 -10.48
C LEU A 234 -10.35 29.37 -9.43
N CYS A 235 -9.39 28.76 -8.74
CA CYS A 235 -8.65 29.40 -7.66
C CYS A 235 -7.70 30.50 -8.18
N ARG A 236 -6.96 30.26 -9.27
CA ARG A 236 -6.12 31.29 -9.92
C ARG A 236 -6.94 32.50 -10.35
N ARG A 237 -8.14 32.30 -10.91
CA ARG A 237 -9.00 33.40 -11.36
C ARG A 237 -9.43 34.30 -10.21
N LYS A 238 -9.62 33.75 -9.00
CA LYS A 238 -10.02 34.52 -7.82
C LYS A 238 -8.88 35.31 -7.19
N LEU A 239 -7.64 34.82 -7.27
CA LEU A 239 -6.45 35.55 -6.80
C LEU A 239 -6.02 36.70 -7.73
N ARG A 240 -6.45 36.68 -9.00
CA ARG A 240 -6.16 37.75 -9.98
C ARG A 240 -7.18 38.89 -9.97
N LYS A 241 -8.25 38.77 -9.19
CA LYS A 241 -9.29 39.78 -9.04
C LYS A 241 -9.09 40.53 -7.74
#